data_AF-A0A7J6W5S7-F1
#
_entry.id   AF-A0A7J6W5S7-F1
#
_cell.length_a   1.000
_cell.length_b   1.000
_cell.length_c   1.000
_cell.angle_alpha   90.00
_cell.angle_beta   90.00
_cell.angle_gamma   90.00
#
_symmetry.space_group_name_H-M   'P 1'
#
loop_
_entity.id
_entity.type
_entity.pdbx_description
1 polymer ?
#
loop_
_entity_poly.entity_id
_entity_poly.type
_entity_poly.pdbx_seq_one_letter_code
_entity_poly.pdbx_strand_id
1 'polypeptide(L)'
;RGPSRGPVALPGGKKRFVSTNELGQPNGSDVDSMAFKTAIGVNTRKYIPIAYETFHLVPPEDYEKVLSVLQETFDCEGVSPEYFRDRVNQAWKNHRHNLHKKYIKGKLVAVLRNSPPPPFVNREEWQWFLDYTSKETFKVCT
;
A
#
# COMPACT_ATOMS: atom_id res chain seq x y z
N ARG A 1 0.51 8.72 24.93
CA ARG A 1 0.43 9.30 23.57
C ARG A 1 1.86 9.48 23.06
N GLY A 2 2.36 8.58 22.21
CA GLY A 2 3.67 8.77 21.56
C GLY A 2 3.55 9.74 20.38
N PRO A 3 4.64 10.41 19.95
CA PRO A 3 4.56 11.36 18.86
C PRO A 3 4.39 10.61 17.53
N SER A 4 3.27 10.87 16.84
CA SER A 4 3.07 10.52 15.45
C SER A 4 4.07 11.31 14.60
N ARG A 5 5.18 10.68 14.21
CA ARG A 5 6.08 11.22 13.18
C ARG A 5 5.41 11.02 11.83
N GLY A 6 4.60 11.99 11.43
CA GLY A 6 4.21 12.16 10.03
C GLY A 6 5.44 12.49 9.17
N PRO A 7 5.33 12.41 7.83
CA PRO A 7 6.42 12.80 6.94
C PRO A 7 6.80 14.26 7.23
N VAL A 8 8.07 14.46 7.62
CA VAL A 8 8.65 15.79 7.83
C VAL A 8 8.89 16.38 6.44
N ALA A 9 8.10 17.40 6.08
CA ALA A 9 8.36 18.21 4.89
C ALA A 9 9.67 19.00 5.10
N LEU A 10 10.57 18.95 4.11
CA LEU A 10 11.79 19.75 4.14
C LEU A 10 11.44 21.22 3.83
N PRO A 11 12.05 22.19 4.54
CA PRO A 11 11.82 23.61 4.27
C PRO A 11 12.31 23.99 2.85
N GLY A 12 11.44 24.63 2.06
CA GLY A 12 11.79 25.25 0.78
C GLY A 12 11.31 24.56 -0.50
N GLY A 13 10.33 23.64 -0.44
CA GLY A 13 9.79 22.99 -1.64
C GLY A 13 10.75 22.03 -2.34
N LYS A 14 11.89 21.72 -1.71
CA LYS A 14 12.83 20.71 -2.20
C LYS A 14 12.28 19.33 -1.91
N LYS A 15 11.89 18.61 -2.96
CA LYS A 15 11.54 17.19 -2.90
C LYS A 15 12.76 16.38 -2.46
N ARG A 16 12.51 15.24 -1.79
CA ARG A 16 13.56 14.32 -1.35
C ARG A 16 14.06 13.53 -2.56
N PHE A 17 15.35 13.60 -2.84
CA PHE A 17 15.92 12.95 -4.02
C PHE A 17 15.95 11.43 -3.84
N VAL A 18 15.40 10.70 -4.80
CA VAL A 18 15.42 9.23 -4.80
C VAL A 18 16.52 8.76 -5.73
N SER A 19 17.65 8.33 -5.15
CA SER A 19 18.77 7.84 -5.95
C SER A 19 18.44 6.45 -6.51
N THR A 20 18.66 6.23 -7.81
CA THR A 20 18.34 4.97 -8.48
C THR A 20 19.57 4.33 -9.12
N ASN A 21 19.49 3.02 -9.36
CA ASN A 21 20.47 2.28 -10.17
C ASN A 21 20.14 2.38 -11.67
N GLU A 22 20.95 1.73 -12.52
CA GLU A 22 20.77 1.71 -13.98
C GLU A 22 19.41 1.16 -14.45
N LEU A 23 18.73 0.38 -13.59
CA LEU A 23 17.39 -0.16 -13.86
C LEU A 23 16.27 0.73 -13.31
N GLY A 24 16.58 1.94 -12.84
CA GLY A 24 15.61 2.85 -12.23
C GLY A 24 15.06 2.36 -10.89
N GLN A 25 15.76 1.44 -10.20
CA GLN A 25 15.36 0.98 -8.88
C GLN A 25 16.01 1.84 -7.80
N PRO A 26 15.26 2.37 -6.83
CA PRO A 26 15.80 3.14 -5.72
C PRO A 26 16.85 2.36 -4.93
N ASN A 27 17.98 3.00 -4.64
CA ASN A 27 19.08 2.38 -3.92
C ASN A 27 18.63 1.93 -2.51
N GLY A 28 19.20 0.82 -2.06
CA GLY A 28 18.76 0.15 -0.83
C GLY A 28 19.27 0.79 0.46
N SER A 29 20.35 1.55 0.36
CA SER A 29 21.14 2.06 1.49
C SER A 29 20.92 3.53 1.79
N ASP A 30 20.34 4.29 0.87
CA ASP A 30 20.13 5.72 1.07
C ASP A 30 18.80 5.99 1.80
N VAL A 31 18.84 6.99 2.69
CA VAL A 31 17.75 7.28 3.62
C VAL A 31 16.47 7.71 2.89
N ASP A 32 16.60 8.46 1.80
CA ASP A 32 15.46 9.00 1.06
C ASP A 32 14.78 7.94 0.19
N SER A 33 15.52 7.01 -0.42
CA SER A 33 15.00 5.83 -1.11
C SER A 33 14.36 4.84 -0.15
N MET A 34 14.90 4.66 1.06
CA MET A 34 14.23 3.87 2.10
C MET A 34 12.91 4.54 2.54
N ALA A 35 12.90 5.86 2.70
CA ALA A 35 11.70 6.63 2.99
C ALA A 35 10.68 6.53 1.84
N PHE A 36 11.14 6.57 0.59
CA PHE A 36 10.32 6.39 -0.62
C PHE A 36 9.67 5.01 -0.66
N LYS A 37 10.43 3.92 -0.46
CA LYS A 37 9.90 2.55 -0.38
C LYS A 37 8.85 2.41 0.72
N THR A 38 9.10 3.03 1.87
CA THR A 38 8.15 3.04 2.99
C THR A 38 6.89 3.81 2.64
N ALA A 39 7.03 4.97 1.98
CA ALA A 39 5.93 5.80 1.55
C ALA A 39 5.05 5.09 0.50
N ILE A 40 5.64 4.33 -0.44
CA ILE A 40 4.88 3.46 -1.36
C ILE A 40 3.97 2.52 -0.57
N GLY A 41 4.52 1.81 0.43
CA GLY A 41 3.74 0.86 1.22
C GLY A 41 2.65 1.49 2.10
N VAL A 42 2.86 2.70 2.60
CA VAL A 42 1.84 3.44 3.36
C VAL A 42 0.74 3.97 2.44
N ASN A 43 1.11 4.64 1.35
CA ASN A 43 0.16 5.23 0.41
C ASN A 43 -0.62 4.17 -0.37
N THR A 44 0.00 3.03 -0.70
CA THR A 44 -0.72 1.89 -1.30
C THR A 44 -1.85 1.42 -0.40
N ARG A 45 -1.59 1.24 0.90
CA ARG A 45 -2.63 0.81 1.85
C ARG A 45 -3.73 1.85 2.03
N LYS A 46 -3.37 3.13 1.94
CA LYS A 46 -4.28 4.25 2.15
C LYS A 46 -5.20 4.50 0.95
N TYR A 47 -4.69 4.35 -0.27
CA TYR A 47 -5.37 4.80 -1.49
C TYR A 47 -5.82 3.68 -2.41
N ILE A 48 -5.31 2.45 -2.26
CA ILE A 48 -5.72 1.32 -3.10
C ILE A 48 -6.65 0.41 -2.31
N PRO A 49 -7.94 0.32 -2.68
CA PRO A 49 -8.91 -0.53 -2.01
C PRO A 49 -8.49 -2.00 -2.00
N ILE A 50 -8.80 -2.71 -0.91
CA ILE A 50 -8.63 -4.16 -0.85
C ILE A 50 -9.77 -4.93 -1.54
N ALA A 51 -10.79 -4.19 -2.02
CA ALA A 51 -12.04 -4.70 -2.57
C ALA A 51 -11.93 -5.21 -4.02
N TYR A 52 -10.78 -5.77 -4.39
CA TYR A 52 -10.52 -6.35 -5.70
C TYR A 52 -9.97 -7.76 -5.56
N GLU A 53 -10.40 -8.66 -6.45
CA GLU A 53 -9.94 -10.06 -6.41
C GLU A 53 -8.45 -10.14 -6.75
N THR A 54 -8.02 -9.40 -7.78
CA THR A 54 -6.62 -9.31 -8.21
C THR A 54 -6.21 -7.85 -8.44
N PHE A 55 -4.92 -7.57 -8.34
CA PHE A 55 -4.39 -6.21 -8.51
C PHE A 55 -4.61 -5.66 -9.94
N HIS A 56 -4.74 -6.54 -10.94
CA HIS A 56 -5.01 -6.13 -12.33
C HIS A 56 -6.39 -5.49 -12.53
N LEU A 57 -7.31 -5.68 -11.59
CA LEU A 57 -8.64 -5.07 -11.61
C LEU A 57 -8.68 -3.69 -10.92
N VAL A 58 -7.58 -3.28 -10.27
CA VAL A 58 -7.47 -1.97 -9.63
C VAL A 58 -7.50 -0.89 -10.74
N PRO A 59 -8.38 0.11 -10.64
CA PRO A 59 -8.43 1.21 -11.60
C PRO A 59 -7.10 1.96 -11.68
N PRO A 60 -6.68 2.42 -12.87
CA PRO A 60 -5.50 3.27 -13.02
C PRO A 60 -5.52 4.52 -12.14
N GLU A 61 -6.70 5.08 -11.89
CA GLU A 61 -6.89 6.27 -11.05
C GLU A 61 -6.39 6.10 -9.61
N ASP A 62 -6.60 4.93 -9.00
CA ASP A 62 -6.13 4.68 -7.63
C ASP A 62 -4.62 4.52 -7.57
N TYR A 63 -4.04 3.96 -8.63
CA TYR A 63 -2.60 3.89 -8.81
C TYR A 63 -1.99 5.28 -9.01
N GLU A 64 -2.60 6.12 -9.83
CA GLU A 64 -2.17 7.50 -10.08
C GLU A 64 -2.23 8.37 -8.82
N LYS A 65 -3.22 8.17 -7.94
CA LYS A 65 -3.27 8.84 -6.62
C LYS A 65 -2.07 8.49 -5.74
N VAL A 66 -1.59 7.25 -5.78
CA VAL A 66 -0.38 6.87 -5.02
C VAL A 66 0.83 7.59 -5.58
N LEU A 67 0.95 7.66 -6.91
CA LEU A 67 2.07 8.33 -7.57
C LEU A 67 2.07 9.84 -7.31
N SER A 68 0.92 10.51 -7.42
CA SER A 68 0.82 11.97 -7.23
C SER A 68 1.26 12.39 -5.82
N VAL A 69 0.79 11.69 -4.79
CA VAL A 69 1.16 11.95 -3.38
C VAL A 69 2.65 11.71 -3.14
N LEU A 70 3.25 10.73 -3.81
CA LEU A 70 4.69 10.50 -3.71
C LEU A 70 5.48 11.61 -4.40
N GLN A 71 5.04 12.05 -5.58
CA GLN A 71 5.67 13.12 -6.34
C GLN A 71 5.60 14.48 -5.64
N GLU A 72 4.69 14.70 -4.69
CA GLU A 72 4.68 15.89 -3.84
C GLU A 72 5.86 15.92 -2.86
N THR A 73 6.33 14.75 -2.42
CA THR A 73 7.35 14.62 -1.36
C THR A 73 8.72 14.21 -1.90
N PHE A 74 8.76 13.44 -2.99
CA PHE A 74 9.95 12.79 -3.54
C PHE A 74 10.17 13.20 -4.99
N ASP A 75 11.44 13.38 -5.35
CA ASP A 75 11.85 13.49 -6.73
C ASP A 75 11.97 12.08 -7.32
N CYS A 76 11.01 11.74 -8.18
CA CYS A 76 10.82 10.39 -8.71
C CYS A 76 11.29 10.26 -10.17
N GLU A 77 11.95 11.27 -10.74
CA GLU A 77 12.30 11.31 -12.18
C GLU A 77 13.12 10.09 -12.63
N GLY A 78 14.03 9.60 -11.77
CA GLY A 78 14.87 8.43 -12.06
C GLY A 78 14.23 7.07 -11.72
N VAL A 79 12.98 7.01 -11.25
CA VAL A 79 12.34 5.76 -10.81
C VAL A 79 11.60 5.10 -11.97
N SER A 80 11.90 3.83 -12.24
CA SER A 80 11.21 3.06 -13.29
C SER A 80 9.71 2.93 -12.97
N PRO A 81 8.82 3.18 -13.95
CA PRO A 81 7.38 2.93 -13.81
C PRO A 81 7.06 1.46 -13.49
N GLU A 82 7.80 0.52 -14.07
CA GLU A 82 7.67 -0.91 -13.83
C GLU A 82 8.03 -1.24 -12.37
N TYR A 83 9.14 -0.69 -11.87
CA TYR A 83 9.51 -0.85 -10.46
C TYR A 83 8.41 -0.33 -9.54
N PHE A 84 7.88 0.86 -9.82
CA PHE A 84 6.84 1.46 -9.00
C PHE A 84 5.57 0.59 -9.01
N ARG A 85 5.14 0.12 -10.19
CA ARG A 85 4.00 -0.80 -10.34
C ARG A 85 4.18 -2.09 -9.55
N ASP A 86 5.34 -2.72 -9.65
CA ASP A 86 5.63 -3.97 -8.95
C ASP A 86 5.63 -3.79 -7.44
N ARG A 87 6.17 -2.67 -6.95
CA ARG A 87 6.17 -2.37 -5.51
C ARG A 87 4.79 -2.06 -4.96
N VAL A 88 3.96 -1.34 -5.71
CA VAL A 88 2.56 -1.11 -5.33
C VAL A 88 1.79 -2.43 -5.30
N ASN A 89 1.91 -3.26 -6.34
CA ASN A 89 1.28 -4.59 -6.39
C ASN A 89 1.71 -5.47 -5.20
N GLN A 90 3.02 -5.52 -4.91
CA GLN A 90 3.56 -6.28 -3.78
C GLN A 90 3.05 -5.74 -2.44
N ALA A 91 3.03 -4.42 -2.25
CA ALA A 91 2.53 -3.79 -1.04
C ALA A 91 1.03 -4.08 -0.82
N TRP A 92 0.23 -4.05 -1.89
CA TRP A 92 -1.19 -4.39 -1.85
C TRP A 92 -1.45 -5.86 -1.49
N LYS A 93 -0.73 -6.80 -2.14
CA LYS A 93 -0.79 -8.24 -1.80
C LYS A 93 -0.39 -8.49 -0.34
N ASN A 94 0.72 -7.89 0.10
CA ASN A 94 1.19 -8.00 1.48
C ASN A 94 0.19 -7.42 2.47
N HIS A 95 -0.51 -6.34 2.11
CA HIS A 95 -1.55 -5.79 2.97
C HIS A 95 -2.70 -6.77 3.17
N ARG A 96 -3.23 -7.35 2.08
CA ARG A 96 -4.29 -8.37 2.13
C ARG A 96 -3.87 -9.60 2.91
N HIS A 97 -2.65 -10.09 2.69
CA HIS A 97 -2.06 -11.19 3.45
C HIS A 97 -2.05 -10.88 4.96
N ASN A 98 -1.56 -9.70 5.33
CA ASN A 98 -1.50 -9.27 6.72
C ASN A 98 -2.89 -9.10 7.35
N LEU A 99 -3.87 -8.59 6.60
CA LEU A 99 -5.26 -8.49 7.06
C LEU A 99 -5.84 -9.87 7.36
N HIS A 100 -5.69 -10.81 6.42
CA HIS A 100 -6.15 -12.17 6.61
C HIS A 100 -5.47 -12.83 7.82
N LYS A 101 -4.12 -12.77 7.89
CA LYS A 101 -3.34 -13.38 8.98
C LYS A 101 -3.68 -12.80 10.36
N LYS A 102 -3.86 -11.49 10.49
CA LYS A 102 -4.05 -10.82 11.78
C LYS A 102 -5.51 -10.76 12.23
N TYR A 103 -6.44 -10.57 11.29
CA TYR A 103 -7.83 -10.26 11.61
C TYR A 103 -8.80 -11.39 11.29
N ILE A 104 -8.51 -12.27 10.33
CA ILE A 104 -9.46 -13.30 9.87
C ILE A 104 -9.08 -14.69 10.35
N LYS A 105 -7.79 -15.06 10.24
CA LYS A 105 -7.32 -16.41 10.56
C LYS A 105 -7.74 -16.82 11.98
N GLY A 106 -8.47 -17.93 12.07
CA GLY A 106 -8.94 -18.50 13.34
C GLY A 106 -10.13 -17.77 13.98
N LYS A 107 -10.80 -16.86 13.26
CA LYS A 107 -11.97 -16.13 13.76
C LYS A 107 -13.19 -16.37 12.88
N LEU A 108 -14.37 -16.28 13.48
CA LEU A 108 -15.64 -16.40 12.75
C LEU A 108 -15.93 -15.11 11.98
N VAL A 109 -16.16 -15.22 10.67
CA VAL A 109 -16.48 -14.07 9.79
C VAL A 109 -17.72 -13.31 10.28
N ALA A 110 -18.74 -14.01 10.80
CA ALA A 110 -19.94 -13.39 11.37
C ALA A 110 -19.63 -12.41 12.51
N VAL A 111 -18.64 -12.72 13.36
CA VAL A 111 -18.19 -11.83 14.44
C VAL A 111 -17.44 -10.61 13.89
N LEU A 112 -16.64 -10.83 12.83
CA LEU A 112 -15.85 -9.77 12.21
C LEU A 112 -16.69 -8.74 11.45
N ARG A 113 -17.85 -9.12 10.91
CA ARG A 113 -18.78 -8.18 10.23
C ARG A 113 -19.28 -7.08 11.15
N ASN A 114 -19.48 -7.41 12.43
CA ASN A 114 -19.96 -6.48 13.46
C ASN A 114 -18.82 -5.74 14.17
N SER A 115 -17.56 -6.08 13.87
CA SER A 115 -16.38 -5.45 14.46
C SER A 115 -15.94 -4.21 13.65
N PRO A 116 -15.28 -3.23 14.29
CA PRO A 116 -14.66 -2.13 13.55
C PRO A 116 -13.66 -2.63 12.49
N PRO A 117 -13.59 -2.00 11.30
CA PRO A 117 -12.66 -2.42 10.26
C PRO A 117 -11.20 -2.16 10.69
N PRO A 118 -10.25 -2.93 10.15
CA PRO A 118 -8.82 -2.69 10.36
C PRO A 118 -8.37 -1.30 9.87
N PRO A 119 -7.22 -0.79 10.34
CA PRO A 119 -6.66 0.47 9.84
C PRO A 119 -6.46 0.44 8.32
N PHE A 120 -6.71 1.59 7.68
CA PHE A 120 -6.62 1.79 6.22
C PHE A 120 -7.65 1.01 5.39
N VAL A 121 -8.66 0.42 6.03
CA VAL A 121 -9.76 -0.27 5.34
C VAL A 121 -11.07 0.37 5.77
N ASN A 122 -11.90 0.76 4.81
CA ASN A 122 -13.22 1.27 5.13
C ASN A 122 -14.22 0.11 5.39
N ARG A 123 -15.44 0.42 5.83
CA ARG A 123 -16.42 -0.62 6.20
C ARG A 123 -16.87 -1.46 5.00
N GLU A 124 -17.09 -0.84 3.85
CA GLU A 124 -17.57 -1.51 2.64
C GLU A 124 -16.49 -2.45 2.08
N GLU A 125 -15.26 -1.96 1.99
CA GLU A 125 -14.09 -2.76 1.61
C GLU A 125 -13.89 -3.96 2.55
N TRP A 126 -14.06 -3.74 3.85
CA TRP A 126 -13.90 -4.80 4.84
C TRP A 126 -14.97 -5.88 4.69
N GLN A 127 -16.23 -5.50 4.50
CA GLN A 127 -17.31 -6.46 4.25
C GLN A 127 -17.08 -7.26 2.98
N TRP A 128 -16.74 -6.58 1.87
CA TRP A 128 -16.40 -7.23 0.62
C TRP A 128 -15.24 -8.23 0.80
N PHE A 129 -14.19 -7.84 1.53
CA PHE A 129 -13.04 -8.71 1.72
C PHE A 129 -13.38 -9.94 2.58
N LEU A 130 -14.23 -9.79 3.61
CA LEU A 130 -14.74 -10.91 4.38
C LEU A 130 -15.56 -11.89 3.52
N ASP A 131 -16.44 -11.36 2.65
CA ASP A 131 -17.19 -12.15 1.68
C ASP A 131 -16.27 -12.92 0.75
N TYR A 132 -15.28 -12.22 0.17
CA TYR A 132 -14.30 -12.80 -0.72
C TYR A 132 -13.48 -13.91 -0.05
N THR A 133 -13.04 -13.71 1.20
CA THR A 133 -12.27 -14.73 1.94
C THR A 133 -13.09 -15.97 2.33
N SER A 134 -14.43 -15.85 2.28
CA SER A 134 -15.35 -16.96 2.55
C SER A 134 -15.64 -17.80 1.30
N LYS A 135 -15.20 -17.37 0.11
CA LYS A 135 -15.33 -18.13 -1.14
C LYS A 135 -14.32 -19.29 -1.16
N GLU A 136 -14.73 -20.44 -1.71
CA GLU A 136 -13.84 -21.60 -1.90
C GLU A 136 -12.62 -21.32 -2.81
N THR A 137 -12.73 -20.32 -3.68
CA THR A 137 -11.66 -19.91 -4.60
C THR A 137 -10.60 -19.02 -3.96
N PHE A 138 -10.77 -18.64 -2.68
CA PHE A 138 -9.83 -17.78 -1.99
C PHE A 138 -8.47 -18.48 -1.80
N LYS A 139 -7.45 -17.97 -2.48
CA LYS A 139 -6.05 -18.30 -2.20
C LYS A 139 -5.41 -17.12 -1.49
N VAL A 140 -4.79 -17.39 -0.33
CA VAL A 140 -3.96 -16.41 0.34
C VAL A 140 -2.87 -16.00 -0.63
N CYS A 141 -2.78 -14.71 -0.99
CA CYS A 141 -1.65 -14.20 -1.74
C CYS A 141 -0.38 -14.43 -0.89
N THR A 142 0.45 -15.38 -1.33
CA THR A 142 1.80 -15.65 -0.81
C THR A 142 2.82 -14.90 -1.65
#